data_AF-T0PS14-F1
#
_entry.id   AF-T0PS14-F1
#
_cell.length_a   1.000
_cell.length_b   1.000
_cell.length_c   1.000
_cell.angle_alpha   90.00
_cell.angle_beta   90.00
_cell.angle_gamma   90.00
#
_symmetry.space_group_name_H-M   'P 1'
#
loop_
_entity.id
_entity.type
_entity.pdbx_description
1 polymer ?
#
loop_
_entity_poly.entity_id
_entity_poly.type
_entity_poly.pdbx_seq_one_letter_code
_entity_poly.pdbx_strand_id
1 'polypeptide(L)'
;MVMALALVNDSVASICAQETSTWCNESIADAAVVAPSVLVDHHLVSEAATAIVSLNVSLLQFASRASSPRWSLLLQPLLEPSFVYFSWIILFEWVRGEREVVSFEGDNGTLVLVSDIYDATSSTPSNAVLGRSSIGVYYILLYANLVLATVTAITLLSSALSLNGISIINVLAFTRVAGSTWIGRPLLLLRGVSALVLLSSGDAALVRRFNVHTQLTVPARSLVETFLFAWEATWVGYVVHELLLPLQAHDARFVGALTTMLHWLCMVVVDVASPVSVTATVTRSCVTHNVYYDFVCESVVVALGSTHRLTFLCALECALVPVLWLLLHLGRRSRNVYTYRVDARLSIVGQAFLLQGPPLDPVARLSSGLVALWRQGLLDLKLWRLLDTSPTTSLVMPMSSSVARPMIQGWGPRMWVALGTMYVGAAIYSSISYLGLAQPLLVNDLIWPDFNMTGSHLFLANWFNEHSYLGESATKLTDGYHVNALGQFNLSHVSVDFSIQQGARIQYTTLTAIVLLPRF
;
A
#
# COMPACT_ATOMS: atom_id res chain seq x y z
N MET A 1 -4.29 11.22 39.38
CA MET A 1 -4.47 12.24 40.44
C MET A 1 -5.94 12.52 40.77
N VAL A 2 -6.67 13.36 40.02
CA VAL A 2 -8.07 13.74 40.35
C VAL A 2 -9.01 12.54 40.51
N MET A 3 -8.94 11.58 39.58
CA MET A 3 -9.80 10.39 39.61
C MET A 3 -9.51 9.49 40.81
N ALA A 4 -8.24 9.32 41.20
CA ALA A 4 -7.89 8.59 42.42
C ALA A 4 -8.37 9.31 43.68
N LEU A 5 -8.29 10.64 43.72
CA LEU A 5 -8.78 11.45 44.84
C LEU A 5 -10.31 11.36 44.99
N ALA A 6 -11.05 11.23 43.89
CA ALA A 6 -12.50 11.03 43.93
C ALA A 6 -12.93 9.66 44.48
N LEU A 7 -12.02 8.69 44.54
CA LEU A 7 -12.27 7.32 45.03
C LEU A 7 -11.92 7.13 46.52
N VAL A 8 -11.29 8.12 47.16
CA VAL A 8 -10.76 7.99 48.52
C VAL A 8 -11.22 9.18 49.36
N ASN A 9 -11.39 8.97 50.67
CA ASN A 9 -11.80 10.01 51.62
C ASN A 9 -10.63 10.52 52.48
N ASP A 10 -9.41 10.47 51.93
CA ASP A 10 -8.19 10.86 52.64
C ASP A 10 -7.98 12.38 52.59
N SER A 11 -7.39 12.93 53.65
CA SER A 11 -7.02 14.34 53.68
C SER A 11 -5.77 14.61 52.83
N VAL A 12 -5.65 15.82 52.27
CA VAL A 12 -4.45 16.24 51.53
C VAL A 12 -3.18 16.07 52.37
N ALA A 13 -3.25 16.41 53.67
CA ALA A 13 -2.13 16.28 54.59
C ALA A 13 -1.71 14.81 54.80
N SER A 14 -2.65 13.87 54.89
CA SER A 14 -2.33 12.45 55.08
C SER A 14 -1.73 11.81 53.84
N ILE A 15 -2.17 12.23 52.65
CA ILE A 15 -1.59 11.77 51.38
C ILE A 15 -0.17 12.31 51.23
N CYS A 16 0.01 13.62 51.40
CA CYS A 16 1.32 14.25 51.24
C CYS A 16 2.32 13.92 52.35
N ALA A 17 1.88 13.38 53.49
CA ALA A 17 2.79 12.87 54.52
C ALA A 17 3.54 11.60 54.10
N GLN A 18 3.07 10.90 53.05
CA GLN A 18 3.67 9.66 52.56
C GLN A 18 4.73 9.88 51.48
N GLU A 19 4.91 11.13 51.03
CA GLU A 19 5.88 11.49 50.00
C GLU A 19 6.75 12.65 50.49
N THR A 20 7.98 12.75 49.97
CA THR A 20 8.94 13.80 50.35
C THR A 20 8.94 15.00 49.40
N SER A 21 8.05 15.03 48.41
CA SER A 21 8.04 16.08 47.39
C SER A 21 7.42 17.39 47.90
N THR A 22 8.03 18.52 47.52
CA THR A 22 7.60 19.85 47.99
C THR A 22 6.31 20.35 47.31
N TRP A 23 5.93 19.78 46.17
CA TRP A 23 4.81 20.21 45.33
C TRP A 23 3.50 19.44 45.60
N CYS A 24 3.53 18.38 46.43
CA CYS A 24 2.36 17.53 46.67
C CYS A 24 1.16 18.32 47.20
N ASN A 25 1.40 19.19 48.19
CA ASN A 25 0.32 19.91 48.87
C ASN A 25 -0.45 20.84 47.92
N GLU A 26 0.27 21.57 47.05
CA GLU A 26 -0.34 22.45 46.05
C GLU A 26 -1.12 21.63 45.00
N SER A 27 -0.48 20.60 44.44
CA SER A 27 -1.08 19.82 43.34
C SER A 27 -2.32 19.02 43.77
N ILE A 28 -2.29 18.43 44.97
CA ILE A 28 -3.44 17.69 45.50
C ILE A 28 -4.53 18.64 45.99
N ALA A 29 -4.20 19.82 46.52
CA ALA A 29 -5.20 20.83 46.87
C ALA A 29 -5.99 21.29 45.63
N ASP A 30 -5.31 21.56 44.51
CA ASP A 30 -5.96 21.89 43.24
C ASP A 30 -6.82 20.72 42.72
N ALA A 31 -6.30 19.49 42.82
CA ALA A 31 -7.05 18.29 42.46
C ALA A 31 -8.32 18.10 43.32
N ALA A 32 -8.26 18.45 44.61
CA ALA A 32 -9.37 18.34 45.55
C ALA A 32 -10.53 19.27 45.21
N VAL A 33 -10.26 20.41 44.59
CA VAL A 33 -11.31 21.32 44.09
C VAL A 33 -12.11 20.66 42.96
N VAL A 34 -11.46 19.88 42.11
CA VAL A 34 -12.07 19.26 40.92
C VAL A 34 -12.63 17.87 41.20
N ALA A 35 -12.10 17.13 42.18
CA ALA A 35 -12.50 15.76 42.49
C ALA A 35 -14.03 15.55 42.65
N PRO A 36 -14.80 16.46 43.31
CA PRO A 36 -16.25 16.30 43.43
C PRO A 36 -17.03 16.35 42.11
N SER A 37 -16.42 16.87 41.03
CA SER A 37 -17.04 16.92 39.71
C SER A 37 -16.94 15.61 38.91
N VAL A 38 -16.15 14.65 39.39
CA VAL A 38 -16.00 13.34 38.78
C VAL A 38 -17.22 12.48 39.14
N LEU A 39 -17.96 12.03 38.12
CA LEU A 39 -19.06 11.08 38.31
C LEU A 39 -18.48 9.70 38.64
N VAL A 40 -18.68 9.22 39.87
CA VAL A 40 -18.20 7.92 40.34
C VAL A 40 -19.39 7.00 40.60
N ASP A 41 -19.37 5.81 39.99
CA ASP A 41 -20.30 4.74 40.34
C ASP A 41 -19.74 3.92 41.50
N HIS A 42 -20.27 4.13 42.69
CA HIS A 42 -19.81 3.46 43.91
C HIS A 42 -20.00 1.94 43.89
N HIS A 43 -20.95 1.42 43.11
CA HIS A 43 -21.15 -0.03 43.00
C HIS A 43 -19.98 -0.68 42.25
N LEU A 44 -19.62 -0.13 41.10
CA LEU A 44 -18.49 -0.61 40.28
C LEU A 44 -17.16 -0.48 41.02
N VAL A 45 -16.97 0.59 41.79
CA VAL A 45 -15.76 0.78 42.61
C VAL A 45 -15.67 -0.28 43.69
N SER A 46 -16.79 -0.59 44.36
CA SER A 46 -16.82 -1.63 45.39
C SER A 46 -16.53 -3.01 44.80
N GLU A 47 -17.12 -3.35 43.66
CA GLU A 47 -16.83 -4.61 42.96
C GLU A 47 -15.37 -4.71 42.55
N ALA A 48 -14.82 -3.66 41.92
CA ALA A 48 -13.40 -3.61 41.53
C ALA A 48 -12.47 -3.78 42.74
N ALA A 49 -12.76 -3.10 43.86
CA ALA A 49 -11.98 -3.22 45.08
C ALA A 49 -12.01 -4.65 45.63
N THR A 50 -13.18 -5.31 45.66
CA THR A 50 -13.29 -6.70 46.11
C THR A 50 -12.52 -7.66 45.22
N ALA A 51 -12.55 -7.46 43.90
CA ALA A 51 -11.80 -8.28 42.95
C ALA A 51 -10.29 -8.13 43.15
N ILE A 52 -9.79 -6.91 43.32
CA ILE A 52 -8.35 -6.64 43.54
C ILE A 52 -7.87 -7.24 44.87
N VAL A 53 -8.67 -7.11 45.93
CA VAL A 53 -8.36 -7.74 47.23
C VAL A 53 -8.31 -9.27 47.09
N SER A 54 -9.21 -9.87 46.31
CA SER A 54 -9.20 -11.32 46.06
C SER A 54 -7.98 -11.81 45.28
N LEU A 55 -7.43 -10.97 44.40
CA LEU A 55 -6.21 -11.25 43.64
C LEU A 55 -4.93 -11.07 44.47
N ASN A 56 -5.01 -10.43 45.65
CA ASN A 56 -3.87 -10.15 46.53
C ASN A 56 -2.71 -9.43 45.82
N VAL A 57 -3.04 -8.44 44.99
CA VAL A 57 -2.04 -7.66 44.24
C VAL A 57 -1.21 -6.81 45.21
N SER A 58 0.11 -6.93 45.12
CA SER A 58 1.03 -6.27 46.05
C SER A 58 2.26 -5.66 45.35
N LEU A 59 2.88 -4.70 46.02
CA LEU A 59 4.24 -4.22 45.74
C LEU A 59 5.23 -5.05 46.56
N LEU A 60 6.41 -5.30 45.99
CA LEU A 60 7.49 -6.05 46.63
C LEU A 60 8.71 -5.16 46.83
N GLN A 61 9.31 -5.25 48.01
CA GLN A 61 10.58 -4.59 48.31
C GLN A 61 11.50 -5.51 49.11
N PHE A 62 12.77 -5.58 48.70
CA PHE A 62 13.80 -6.17 49.53
C PHE A 62 14.33 -5.14 50.52
N ALA A 63 14.26 -5.48 51.81
CA ALA A 63 14.78 -4.63 52.87
C ALA A 63 15.79 -5.39 53.72
N SER A 64 16.80 -4.69 54.21
CA SER A 64 17.72 -5.19 55.23
C SER A 64 17.92 -4.11 56.29
N ARG A 65 18.19 -4.53 57.52
CA ARG A 65 18.46 -3.59 58.61
C ARG A 65 19.96 -3.28 58.65
N ALA A 66 20.34 -2.02 58.85
CA ALA A 66 21.75 -1.60 58.89
C ALA A 66 22.60 -2.39 59.92
N SER A 67 21.97 -2.88 60.99
CA SER A 67 22.61 -3.67 62.04
C SER A 67 22.67 -5.19 61.78
N SER A 68 21.95 -5.72 60.79
CA SER A 68 21.97 -7.14 60.44
C SER A 68 21.72 -7.38 58.94
N PRO A 69 22.65 -8.00 58.20
CA PRO A 69 22.55 -8.19 56.74
C PRO A 69 21.60 -9.33 56.33
N ARG A 70 20.52 -9.57 57.11
CA ARG A 70 19.45 -10.49 56.70
C ARG A 70 18.46 -9.71 55.84
N TRP A 71 18.41 -10.06 54.56
CA TRP A 71 17.40 -9.55 53.64
C TRP A 71 16.06 -10.19 53.95
N SER A 72 15.04 -9.36 54.15
CA SER A 72 13.64 -9.75 54.26
C SER A 72 12.86 -9.19 53.08
N LEU A 73 11.89 -9.96 52.62
CA LEU A 73 10.96 -9.57 51.57
C LEU A 73 9.76 -8.89 52.24
N LEU A 74 9.51 -7.64 51.87
CA LEU A 74 8.35 -6.85 52.31
C LEU A 74 7.31 -6.86 51.18
N LEU A 75 6.06 -7.12 51.56
CA LEU A 75 4.91 -7.08 50.66
C LEU A 75 3.97 -5.98 51.16
N GLN A 76 3.59 -5.10 50.24
CA GLN A 76 2.62 -4.03 50.48
C GLN A 76 1.40 -4.29 49.59
N PRO A 77 0.27 -4.80 50.14
CA PRO A 77 -0.98 -4.92 49.39
C PRO A 77 -1.41 -3.56 48.86
N LEU A 78 -1.90 -3.52 47.62
CA LEU A 78 -2.30 -2.25 47.00
C LEU A 78 -3.45 -1.60 47.79
N LEU A 79 -4.58 -2.26 48.00
CA LEU A 79 -5.73 -1.63 48.66
C LEU A 79 -5.64 -1.59 50.21
N GLU A 80 -4.44 -1.50 50.77
CA GLU A 80 -4.27 -1.29 52.21
C GLU A 80 -4.68 0.14 52.62
N PRO A 81 -5.44 0.36 53.72
CA PRO A 81 -6.03 1.66 54.07
C PRO A 81 -5.06 2.83 54.12
N SER A 82 -3.80 2.60 54.47
CA SER A 82 -2.78 3.65 54.50
C SER A 82 -2.27 4.06 53.13
N PHE A 83 -2.43 3.25 52.08
CA PHE A 83 -1.82 3.47 50.76
C PHE A 83 -2.85 3.59 49.61
N VAL A 84 -4.14 3.57 49.93
CA VAL A 84 -5.25 3.46 48.95
C VAL A 84 -5.20 4.53 47.85
N TYR A 85 -4.83 5.77 48.18
CA TYR A 85 -4.73 6.85 47.20
C TYR A 85 -3.75 6.52 46.06
N PHE A 86 -2.51 6.15 46.41
CA PHE A 86 -1.48 5.79 45.43
C PHE A 86 -1.81 4.48 44.72
N SER A 87 -2.47 3.55 45.41
CA SER A 87 -2.90 2.29 44.82
C SER A 87 -3.91 2.47 43.70
N TRP A 88 -4.88 3.37 43.84
CA TRP A 88 -5.78 3.66 42.72
C TRP A 88 -5.04 4.24 41.52
N ILE A 89 -3.99 5.04 41.74
CA ILE A 89 -3.14 5.53 40.64
C ILE A 89 -2.46 4.35 39.94
N ILE A 90 -1.81 3.47 40.69
CA ILE A 90 -1.14 2.28 40.17
C ILE A 90 -2.12 1.35 39.42
N LEU A 91 -3.34 1.18 39.95
CA LEU A 91 -4.38 0.38 39.32
C LEU A 91 -4.89 1.02 38.03
N PHE A 92 -5.01 2.35 37.96
CA PHE A 92 -5.35 3.03 36.71
C PHE A 92 -4.25 2.87 35.67
N GLU A 93 -2.97 2.93 36.07
CA GLU A 93 -1.83 2.67 35.20
C GLU A 93 -1.83 1.22 34.69
N TRP A 94 -2.21 0.25 35.53
CA TRP A 94 -2.41 -1.13 35.10
C TRP A 94 -3.53 -1.27 34.06
N VAL A 95 -4.69 -0.64 34.29
CA VAL A 95 -5.80 -0.66 33.32
C VAL A 95 -5.43 0.01 32.00
N ARG A 96 -4.53 1.00 32.02
CA ARG A 96 -3.98 1.64 30.81
C ARG A 96 -2.93 0.80 30.09
N GLY A 97 -2.44 -0.27 30.70
CA GLY A 97 -1.34 -1.07 30.17
C GLY A 97 0.03 -0.40 30.33
N GLU A 98 0.16 0.58 31.23
CA GLU A 98 1.44 1.22 31.59
C GLU A 98 2.18 0.39 32.66
N ARG A 99 1.45 -0.48 33.37
CA ARG A 99 1.96 -1.49 34.30
C ARG A 99 1.30 -2.84 33.99
N GLU A 100 1.90 -3.91 34.46
CA GLU A 100 1.38 -5.26 34.38
C GLU A 100 1.31 -5.90 35.76
N VAL A 101 0.34 -6.80 35.96
CA VAL A 101 0.23 -7.61 37.18
C VAL A 101 0.51 -9.07 36.80
N VAL A 102 1.47 -9.67 37.50
CA VAL A 102 1.94 -11.03 37.23
C VAL A 102 1.85 -11.87 38.50
N SER A 103 1.33 -13.09 38.37
CA SER A 103 1.37 -14.12 39.40
C SER A 103 2.63 -14.96 39.24
N PHE A 104 3.54 -14.87 40.20
CA PHE A 104 4.71 -15.73 40.31
C PHE A 104 4.37 -16.90 41.21
N GLU A 105 4.15 -18.07 40.61
CA GLU A 105 3.84 -19.30 41.31
C GLU A 105 5.13 -20.12 41.51
N GLY A 106 5.47 -20.40 42.76
CA GLY A 106 6.58 -21.27 43.11
C GLY A 106 6.19 -22.30 44.15
N ASP A 107 7.10 -23.24 44.41
CA ASP A 107 6.87 -24.37 45.34
C ASP A 107 6.52 -23.90 46.77
N ASN A 108 6.99 -22.72 47.17
CA ASN A 108 6.82 -22.16 48.50
C ASN A 108 5.86 -20.96 48.55
N GLY A 109 4.98 -20.82 47.56
CA GLY A 109 3.90 -19.84 47.56
C GLY A 109 3.73 -19.10 46.23
N THR A 110 2.66 -18.30 46.17
CA THR A 110 2.27 -17.50 45.02
C THR A 110 2.40 -16.01 45.35
N LEU A 111 3.14 -15.26 44.55
CA LEU A 111 3.32 -13.81 44.70
C LEU A 111 2.65 -13.10 43.53
N VAL A 112 1.60 -12.33 43.80
CA VAL A 112 0.93 -11.50 42.78
C VAL A 112 1.47 -10.08 42.89
N LEU A 113 2.27 -9.68 41.90
CA LEU A 113 3.06 -8.44 41.94
C LEU A 113 2.68 -7.52 40.78
N VAL A 114 2.67 -6.21 41.04
CA VAL A 114 2.57 -5.19 40.00
C VAL A 114 3.96 -4.73 39.56
N SER A 115 4.17 -4.57 38.26
CA SER A 115 5.42 -4.10 37.66
C SER A 115 5.70 -2.64 38.00
N ASP A 116 6.94 -2.18 37.77
CA ASP A 116 7.19 -0.75 37.65
C ASP A 116 6.48 -0.16 36.42
N ILE A 117 6.32 1.16 36.36
CA ILE A 117 5.80 1.83 35.18
C ILE A 117 6.80 1.63 34.04
N TYR A 118 6.31 1.09 32.93
CA TYR A 118 7.14 0.98 31.74
C TYR A 118 7.29 2.37 31.12
N ASP A 119 8.53 2.78 30.85
CA ASP A 119 8.75 3.91 29.96
C ASP A 119 8.10 3.55 28.62
N ALA A 120 7.04 4.28 28.28
CA ALA A 120 6.44 4.23 26.97
C ALA A 120 7.45 4.83 25.98
N THR A 121 8.45 4.04 25.62
CA THR A 121 9.24 4.32 24.44
C THR A 121 8.25 4.24 23.31
N SER A 122 7.81 5.39 22.83
CA SER A 122 7.12 5.43 21.56
C SER A 122 8.15 4.92 20.57
N SER A 123 8.09 3.63 20.23
CA SER A 123 8.49 3.20 18.91
C SER A 123 7.55 3.97 18.01
N THR A 124 7.95 5.18 17.62
CA THR A 124 7.36 5.80 16.45
C THR A 124 7.52 4.71 15.40
N PRO A 125 6.43 4.09 14.93
CA PRO A 125 6.56 3.13 13.86
C PRO A 125 7.32 3.93 12.82
N SER A 126 8.53 3.47 12.46
CA SER A 126 9.35 4.11 11.44
C SER A 126 8.37 4.49 10.36
N ASN A 127 8.20 5.79 10.06
CA ASN A 127 7.24 6.23 9.05
C ASN A 127 7.61 5.43 7.82
N ALA A 128 6.92 4.31 7.61
CA ALA A 128 7.32 3.31 6.67
C ALA A 128 6.89 3.95 5.38
N VAL A 129 7.83 4.72 4.82
CA VAL A 129 7.79 5.24 3.48
C VAL A 129 7.33 4.04 2.66
N LEU A 130 6.22 4.18 1.95
CA LEU A 130 5.70 3.18 1.02
C LEU A 130 6.88 2.37 0.46
N GLY A 131 6.84 1.03 0.56
CA GLY A 131 7.91 0.19 0.01
C GLY A 131 8.30 0.68 -1.38
N ARG A 132 9.60 0.74 -1.71
CA ARG A 132 10.05 1.46 -2.93
C ARG A 132 9.39 0.91 -4.20
N SER A 133 8.94 -0.35 -4.20
CA SER A 133 8.10 -0.92 -5.26
C SER A 133 6.76 -0.18 -5.42
N SER A 134 6.04 0.11 -4.34
CA SER A 134 4.80 0.91 -4.35
C SER A 134 5.04 2.33 -4.85
N ILE A 135 6.21 2.92 -4.55
CA ILE A 135 6.63 4.22 -5.12
C ILE A 135 6.88 4.10 -6.63
N GLY A 136 7.51 3.01 -7.08
CA GLY A 136 7.70 2.73 -8.50
C GLY A 136 6.38 2.65 -9.26
N VAL A 137 5.41 1.89 -8.74
CA VAL A 137 4.05 1.84 -9.30
C VAL A 137 3.42 3.22 -9.32
N TYR A 138 3.51 4.00 -8.23
CA TYR A 138 3.01 5.37 -8.17
C TYR A 138 3.58 6.25 -9.29
N TYR A 139 4.89 6.24 -9.53
CA TYR A 139 5.50 7.05 -10.60
C TYR A 139 5.08 6.60 -11.99
N ILE A 140 4.89 5.30 -12.21
CA ILE A 140 4.39 4.78 -13.49
C ILE A 140 2.93 5.23 -13.72
N LEU A 141 2.10 5.18 -12.68
CA LEU A 141 0.72 5.68 -12.74
C LEU A 141 0.69 7.20 -12.98
N LEU A 142 1.58 7.95 -12.33
CA LEU A 142 1.75 9.39 -12.53
C LEU A 142 2.15 9.71 -13.97
N TYR A 143 3.13 8.99 -14.53
CA TYR A 143 3.53 9.11 -15.93
C TYR A 143 2.34 8.90 -16.87
N ALA A 144 1.60 7.81 -16.69
CA ALA A 144 0.45 7.52 -17.54
C ALA A 144 -0.66 8.60 -17.44
N ASN A 145 -0.90 9.13 -16.24
CA ASN A 145 -1.83 10.25 -16.04
C ASN A 145 -1.35 11.53 -16.74
N LEU A 146 -0.07 11.88 -16.63
CA LEU A 146 0.49 13.06 -17.27
C LEU A 146 0.43 12.96 -18.80
N VAL A 147 0.69 11.79 -19.37
CA VAL A 147 0.57 11.56 -20.82
C VAL A 147 -0.88 11.74 -21.27
N LEU A 148 -1.86 11.11 -20.61
CA LEU A 148 -3.26 11.31 -21.01
C LEU A 148 -3.74 12.74 -20.78
N ALA A 149 -3.32 13.40 -19.69
CA ALA A 149 -3.68 14.78 -19.40
C ALA A 149 -3.13 15.73 -20.47
N THR A 150 -1.87 15.56 -20.89
CA THR A 150 -1.25 16.37 -21.95
C THR A 150 -1.91 16.15 -23.30
N VAL A 151 -2.18 14.90 -23.68
CA VAL A 151 -2.90 14.59 -24.93
C VAL A 151 -4.30 15.20 -24.89
N THR A 152 -5.02 15.06 -23.76
CA THR A 152 -6.35 15.65 -23.59
C THR A 152 -6.31 17.17 -23.71
N ALA A 153 -5.37 17.84 -23.05
CA ALA A 153 -5.21 19.30 -23.14
C ALA A 153 -4.92 19.78 -24.57
N ILE A 154 -4.03 19.08 -25.29
CA ILE A 154 -3.75 19.39 -26.69
C ILE A 154 -4.99 19.16 -27.56
N THR A 155 -5.75 18.08 -27.32
CA THR A 155 -6.99 17.82 -28.07
C THR A 155 -8.04 18.88 -27.82
N LEU A 156 -8.23 19.32 -26.58
CA LEU A 156 -9.16 20.40 -26.22
C LEU A 156 -8.77 21.71 -26.88
N LEU A 157 -7.49 22.10 -26.82
CA LEU A 157 -6.99 23.31 -27.48
C LEU A 157 -7.19 23.24 -28.99
N SER A 158 -6.81 22.11 -29.62
CA SER A 158 -6.96 21.93 -31.06
C SER A 158 -8.42 21.95 -31.52
N SER A 159 -9.32 21.44 -30.68
CA SER A 159 -10.76 21.41 -30.94
C SER A 159 -11.36 22.80 -30.82
N ALA A 160 -10.95 23.57 -29.81
CA ALA A 160 -11.37 24.96 -29.61
C ALA A 160 -10.90 25.90 -30.73
N LEU A 161 -9.72 25.62 -31.30
CA LEU A 161 -9.17 26.39 -32.43
C LEU A 161 -9.72 25.94 -33.79
N SER A 162 -10.37 24.78 -33.87
CA SER A 162 -10.90 24.27 -35.13
C SER A 162 -12.29 24.84 -35.43
N LEU A 163 -12.49 25.29 -36.67
CA LEU A 163 -13.79 25.75 -37.17
C LEU A 163 -14.72 24.59 -37.58
N ASN A 164 -14.25 23.35 -37.49
CA ASN A 164 -14.96 22.16 -37.93
C ASN A 164 -15.78 21.56 -36.78
N GLY A 165 -16.94 20.97 -37.11
CA GLY A 165 -17.77 20.27 -36.13
C GLY A 165 -17.04 19.08 -35.50
N ILE A 166 -17.16 18.95 -34.18
CA ILE A 166 -16.60 17.85 -33.39
C ILE A 166 -17.66 16.74 -33.28
N SER A 167 -17.27 15.49 -33.51
CA SER A 167 -18.19 14.37 -33.30
C SER A 167 -18.15 13.86 -31.87
N ILE A 168 -19.33 13.77 -31.25
CA ILE A 168 -19.52 13.13 -29.94
C ILE A 168 -19.03 11.67 -29.96
N ILE A 169 -19.17 10.97 -31.09
CA ILE A 169 -18.76 9.57 -31.22
C ILE A 169 -17.23 9.45 -31.09
N ASN A 170 -16.49 10.38 -31.70
CA ASN A 170 -15.03 10.42 -31.61
C ASN A 170 -14.55 10.84 -30.22
N VAL A 171 -15.31 11.69 -29.53
CA VAL A 171 -15.06 12.05 -28.12
C VAL A 171 -15.28 10.84 -27.20
N LEU A 172 -16.35 10.08 -27.38
CA LEU A 172 -16.61 8.87 -26.59
C LEU A 172 -15.56 7.77 -26.84
N ALA A 173 -15.00 7.71 -28.05
CA ALA A 173 -13.91 6.79 -28.38
C ALA A 173 -12.54 7.25 -27.86
N PHE A 174 -12.39 8.53 -27.46
CA PHE A 174 -11.11 9.16 -27.14
C PHE A 174 -10.32 8.37 -26.09
N THR A 175 -10.91 8.11 -24.92
CA THR A 175 -10.22 7.49 -23.78
C THR A 175 -9.63 6.12 -24.15
N ARG A 176 -10.39 5.30 -24.89
CA ARG A 176 -9.93 3.98 -25.33
C ARG A 176 -8.82 4.09 -26.37
N VAL A 177 -9.02 4.90 -27.42
CA VAL A 177 -8.04 5.03 -28.50
C VAL A 177 -6.75 5.68 -27.97
N ALA A 178 -6.85 6.79 -27.24
CA ALA A 178 -5.71 7.51 -26.67
C ALA A 178 -4.93 6.66 -25.67
N GLY A 179 -5.62 5.91 -24.79
CA GLY A 179 -4.96 4.99 -23.86
C GLY A 179 -4.12 3.94 -24.59
N SER A 180 -4.68 3.31 -25.62
CA SER A 180 -3.98 2.29 -26.41
C SER A 180 -2.74 2.84 -27.12
N THR A 181 -2.85 4.06 -27.66
CA THR A 181 -1.88 4.63 -28.58
C THR A 181 -0.75 5.37 -27.89
N TRP A 182 -1.01 6.05 -26.77
CA TRP A 182 -0.03 6.89 -26.07
C TRP A 182 0.57 6.23 -24.84
N ILE A 183 -0.17 5.36 -24.14
CA ILE A 183 0.33 4.65 -22.95
C ILE A 183 0.78 3.23 -23.30
N GLY A 184 -0.07 2.49 -24.03
CA GLY A 184 0.17 1.10 -24.39
C GLY A 184 -0.37 0.09 -23.36
N ARG A 185 -0.59 -1.15 -23.83
CA ARG A 185 -1.35 -2.19 -23.11
C ARG A 185 -0.77 -2.57 -21.73
N PRO A 186 0.54 -2.78 -21.54
CA PRO A 186 1.08 -3.20 -20.24
C PRO A 186 0.83 -2.17 -19.14
N LEU A 187 1.00 -0.89 -19.46
CA LEU A 187 0.79 0.20 -18.53
C LEU A 187 -0.71 0.43 -18.24
N LEU A 188 -1.59 0.25 -19.23
CA LEU A 188 -3.04 0.24 -18.99
C LEU A 188 -3.46 -0.92 -18.08
N LEU A 189 -2.87 -2.10 -18.26
CA LEU A 189 -3.13 -3.26 -17.41
C LEU A 189 -2.65 -3.01 -15.97
N LEU A 190 -1.47 -2.42 -15.79
CA LEU A 190 -0.98 -2.02 -14.47
C LEU A 190 -1.93 -1.04 -13.79
N ARG A 191 -2.42 -0.02 -14.50
CA ARG A 191 -3.42 0.93 -14.00
C ARG A 191 -4.69 0.21 -13.54
N GLY A 192 -5.28 -0.59 -14.42
CA GLY A 192 -6.52 -1.30 -14.12
C GLY A 192 -6.38 -2.28 -12.96
N VAL A 193 -5.31 -3.08 -12.94
CA VAL A 193 -5.05 -4.03 -11.84
C VAL A 193 -4.80 -3.31 -10.52
N SER A 194 -4.08 -2.18 -10.52
CA SER A 194 -3.88 -1.39 -9.30
C SER A 194 -5.20 -0.87 -8.74
N ALA A 195 -6.14 -0.46 -9.59
CA ALA A 195 -7.48 -0.06 -9.19
C ALA A 195 -8.30 -1.25 -8.65
N LEU A 196 -8.18 -2.45 -9.24
CA LEU A 196 -8.81 -3.67 -8.73
C LEU A 196 -8.28 -4.06 -7.33
N VAL A 197 -6.98 -3.89 -7.09
CA VAL A 197 -6.36 -4.09 -5.77
C VAL A 197 -6.93 -3.08 -4.76
N LEU A 198 -7.06 -1.80 -5.14
CA LEU A 198 -7.66 -0.78 -4.28
C LEU A 198 -9.15 -1.06 -4.01
N LEU A 199 -9.93 -1.47 -5.01
CA LEU A 199 -11.32 -1.89 -4.83
C LEU A 199 -11.47 -3.12 -3.93
N SER A 200 -10.42 -3.95 -3.82
CA SER A 200 -10.41 -5.16 -2.99
C SER A 200 -9.76 -4.94 -1.62
N SER A 201 -9.32 -3.72 -1.32
CA SER A 201 -8.68 -3.33 -0.08
C SER A 201 -9.53 -2.30 0.67
N GLY A 202 -9.57 -2.41 1.99
CA GLY A 202 -10.16 -1.41 2.89
C GLY A 202 -9.21 -0.26 3.14
N ASP A 203 -9.74 0.95 3.29
CA ASP A 203 -8.96 2.10 3.74
C ASP A 203 -8.80 2.03 5.26
N ALA A 204 -7.56 1.96 5.75
CA ALA A 204 -7.26 1.85 7.16
C ALA A 204 -6.37 3.01 7.58
N ALA A 205 -6.91 3.89 8.43
CA ALA A 205 -6.23 5.07 8.92
C ALA A 205 -6.01 4.97 10.43
N LEU A 206 -4.78 5.28 10.88
CA LEU A 206 -4.48 5.47 12.30
C LEU A 206 -4.82 6.91 12.69
N VAL A 207 -5.88 7.07 13.47
CA VAL A 207 -6.33 8.38 13.95
C VAL A 207 -6.08 8.49 15.44
N ARG A 208 -5.46 9.59 15.87
CA ARG A 208 -5.26 9.87 17.29
C ARG A 208 -6.42 10.72 17.81
N ARG A 209 -7.38 10.10 18.50
CA ARG A 209 -8.49 10.86 19.09
C ARG A 209 -8.02 11.60 20.34
N PHE A 210 -8.23 12.92 20.37
CA PHE A 210 -7.90 13.81 21.49
C PHE A 210 -6.44 13.75 21.95
N ASN A 211 -5.51 13.31 21.09
CA ASN A 211 -4.11 13.05 21.43
C ASN A 211 -3.87 12.00 22.54
N VAL A 212 -4.88 11.24 22.97
CA VAL A 212 -4.76 10.29 24.10
C VAL A 212 -4.46 8.86 23.61
N HIS A 213 -5.18 8.39 22.60
CA HIS A 213 -5.01 7.04 22.06
C HIS A 213 -4.98 7.04 20.54
N THR A 214 -4.13 6.20 19.96
CA THR A 214 -4.13 5.88 18.53
C THR A 214 -5.14 4.77 18.28
N GLN A 215 -6.13 5.05 17.45
CA GLN A 215 -7.14 4.09 17.05
C GLN A 215 -7.00 3.78 15.55
N LEU A 216 -7.02 2.50 15.20
CA LEU A 216 -7.20 2.09 13.81
C LEU A 216 -8.68 2.30 13.45
N THR A 217 -8.92 3.20 12.51
CA THR A 217 -10.25 3.51 11.98
C THR A 217 -10.35 3.07 10.53
N VAL A 218 -11.47 2.48 10.16
CA VAL A 218 -11.77 2.02 8.80
C VAL A 218 -12.90 2.89 8.27
N PRO A 219 -12.60 4.06 7.69
CA PRO A 219 -13.63 4.91 7.11
C PRO A 219 -14.31 4.19 5.94
N ALA A 220 -15.62 4.41 5.80
CA ALA A 220 -16.33 3.99 4.61
C ALA A 220 -15.81 4.79 3.41
N ARG A 221 -15.47 4.10 2.31
CA ARG A 221 -15.05 4.74 1.07
C ARG A 221 -16.16 5.63 0.54
N SER A 222 -15.80 6.82 0.04
CA SER A 222 -16.78 7.72 -0.56
C SER A 222 -17.30 7.18 -1.90
N LEU A 223 -18.51 7.58 -2.30
CA LEU A 223 -19.06 7.21 -3.60
C LEU A 223 -18.22 7.75 -4.77
N VAL A 224 -17.57 8.91 -4.59
CA VAL A 224 -16.70 9.52 -5.61
C VAL A 224 -15.45 8.67 -5.85
N GLU A 225 -14.80 8.22 -4.78
CA GLU A 225 -13.65 7.31 -4.88
C GLU A 225 -14.05 5.98 -5.50
N THR A 226 -15.22 5.46 -5.12
CA THR A 226 -15.78 4.22 -5.69
C THR A 226 -15.95 4.35 -7.21
N PHE A 227 -16.58 5.43 -7.68
CA PHE A 227 -16.76 5.66 -9.11
C PHE A 227 -15.43 5.83 -9.85
N LEU A 228 -14.46 6.52 -9.23
CA LEU A 228 -13.14 6.74 -9.81
C LEU A 228 -12.35 5.43 -9.93
N PHE A 229 -12.28 4.63 -8.87
CA PHE A 229 -11.58 3.35 -8.91
C PHE A 229 -12.26 2.35 -9.84
N ALA A 230 -13.60 2.31 -9.86
CA ALA A 230 -14.34 1.49 -10.81
C ALA A 230 -14.05 1.92 -12.26
N TRP A 231 -13.93 3.23 -12.53
CA TRP A 231 -13.58 3.72 -13.86
C TRP A 231 -12.15 3.33 -14.25
N GLU A 232 -11.18 3.52 -13.35
CA GLU A 232 -9.79 3.09 -13.59
C GLU A 232 -9.67 1.57 -13.75
N ALA A 233 -10.48 0.77 -13.07
CA ALA A 233 -10.46 -0.68 -13.23
C ALA A 233 -10.88 -1.14 -14.65
N THR A 234 -11.72 -0.37 -15.36
CA THR A 234 -12.17 -0.71 -16.73
C THR A 234 -11.04 -0.77 -17.77
N TRP A 235 -9.84 -0.25 -17.46
CA TRP A 235 -8.67 -0.41 -18.31
C TRP A 235 -8.32 -1.88 -18.57
N VAL A 236 -8.60 -2.79 -17.63
CA VAL A 236 -8.41 -4.23 -17.83
C VAL A 236 -9.29 -4.74 -18.96
N GLY A 237 -10.60 -4.47 -18.90
CA GLY A 237 -11.56 -4.78 -19.96
C GLY A 237 -11.21 -4.17 -21.31
N TYR A 238 -10.57 -2.99 -21.33
CA TYR A 238 -10.07 -2.38 -22.59
C TYR A 238 -8.97 -3.23 -23.21
N VAL A 239 -7.98 -3.65 -22.41
CA VAL A 239 -6.87 -4.49 -22.88
C VAL A 239 -7.40 -5.84 -23.38
N VAL A 240 -8.31 -6.48 -22.64
CA VAL A 240 -8.93 -7.76 -23.03
C VAL A 240 -9.67 -7.61 -24.36
N HIS A 241 -10.47 -6.55 -24.52
CA HIS A 241 -11.19 -6.31 -25.76
C HIS A 241 -10.24 -6.06 -26.94
N GLU A 242 -9.18 -5.29 -26.72
CA GLU A 242 -8.17 -5.03 -27.75
C GLU A 242 -7.39 -6.27 -28.20
N LEU A 243 -7.27 -7.29 -27.36
CA LEU A 243 -6.68 -8.58 -27.73
C LEU A 243 -7.62 -9.41 -28.62
N LEU A 244 -8.93 -9.18 -28.53
CA LEU A 244 -9.95 -9.87 -29.33
C LEU A 244 -10.25 -9.19 -30.68
N LEU A 245 -9.91 -7.89 -30.83
CA LEU A 245 -10.13 -7.12 -32.07
C LEU A 245 -9.58 -7.79 -33.35
N PRO A 246 -8.39 -8.45 -33.35
CA PRO A 246 -7.89 -9.13 -34.55
C PRO A 246 -8.78 -10.29 -35.03
N LEU A 247 -9.54 -10.92 -34.12
CA LEU A 247 -10.43 -12.04 -34.47
C LEU A 247 -11.71 -11.53 -35.15
N GLN A 248 -12.29 -10.45 -34.63
CA GLN A 248 -13.49 -9.83 -35.20
C GLN A 248 -13.62 -8.38 -34.76
N ALA A 249 -13.48 -7.45 -35.72
CA ALA A 249 -13.67 -6.02 -35.50
C ALA A 249 -15.12 -5.55 -35.73
N HIS A 250 -16.03 -6.46 -36.09
CA HIS A 250 -17.43 -6.14 -36.33
C HIS A 250 -18.16 -5.83 -35.01
N ASP A 251 -18.93 -4.73 -34.97
CA ASP A 251 -19.59 -4.20 -33.76
C ASP A 251 -18.67 -3.89 -32.58
N ALA A 252 -17.35 -3.80 -32.80
CA ALA A 252 -16.40 -3.49 -31.74
C ALA A 252 -16.80 -2.24 -30.94
N ARG A 253 -17.41 -1.23 -31.57
CA ARG A 253 -17.95 -0.07 -30.86
C ARG A 253 -19.05 -0.42 -29.87
N PHE A 254 -20.06 -1.17 -30.33
CA PHE A 254 -21.21 -1.54 -29.51
C PHE A 254 -20.79 -2.48 -28.38
N VAL A 255 -20.07 -3.56 -28.71
CA VAL A 255 -19.52 -4.50 -27.73
C VAL A 255 -18.66 -3.76 -26.72
N GLY A 256 -17.74 -2.94 -27.20
CA GLY A 256 -16.83 -2.21 -26.35
C GLY A 256 -17.50 -1.16 -25.46
N ALA A 257 -18.59 -0.52 -25.88
CA ALA A 257 -19.33 0.41 -25.03
C ALA A 257 -20.15 -0.35 -23.97
N LEU A 258 -20.85 -1.41 -24.39
CA LEU A 258 -21.70 -2.21 -23.51
C LEU A 258 -20.89 -2.92 -22.42
N THR A 259 -19.77 -3.56 -22.75
CA THR A 259 -18.94 -4.24 -21.75
C THR A 259 -18.36 -3.27 -20.74
N THR A 260 -17.88 -2.11 -21.19
CA THR A 260 -17.33 -1.07 -20.30
C THR A 260 -18.37 -0.56 -19.31
N MET A 261 -19.59 -0.30 -19.79
CA MET A 261 -20.68 0.15 -18.91
C MET A 261 -21.09 -0.94 -17.92
N LEU A 262 -21.17 -2.20 -18.36
CA LEU A 262 -21.50 -3.33 -17.49
C LEU A 262 -20.41 -3.60 -16.45
N HIS A 263 -19.13 -3.56 -16.84
CA HIS A 263 -17.99 -3.66 -15.95
C HIS A 263 -18.02 -2.58 -14.88
N TRP A 264 -18.12 -1.32 -15.29
CA TRP A 264 -18.18 -0.19 -14.38
C TRP A 264 -19.37 -0.31 -13.41
N LEU A 265 -20.57 -0.56 -13.93
CA LEU A 265 -21.78 -0.68 -13.10
C LEU A 265 -21.68 -1.84 -12.11
N CYS A 266 -21.18 -3.00 -12.55
CA CYS A 266 -21.03 -4.16 -11.68
C CYS A 266 -20.01 -3.90 -10.57
N MET A 267 -18.86 -3.30 -10.88
CA MET A 267 -17.85 -2.94 -9.88
C MET A 267 -18.38 -1.94 -8.85
N VAL A 268 -19.12 -0.92 -9.29
CA VAL A 268 -19.78 0.05 -8.41
C VAL A 268 -20.80 -0.63 -7.51
N VAL A 269 -21.68 -1.46 -8.07
CA VAL A 269 -22.71 -2.17 -7.29
C VAL A 269 -22.06 -3.10 -6.27
N VAL A 270 -21.01 -3.84 -6.64
CA VAL A 270 -20.30 -4.72 -5.73
C VAL A 270 -19.62 -3.94 -4.59
N ASP A 271 -18.99 -2.80 -4.87
CA ASP A 271 -18.33 -2.00 -3.83
C ASP A 271 -19.34 -1.38 -2.85
N VAL A 272 -20.47 -0.89 -3.37
CA VAL A 272 -21.52 -0.26 -2.54
C VAL A 272 -22.33 -1.30 -1.76
N ALA A 273 -22.70 -2.43 -2.38
CA ALA A 273 -23.51 -3.46 -1.74
C ALA A 273 -22.70 -4.33 -0.76
N SER A 274 -21.41 -4.52 -1.03
CA SER A 274 -20.51 -5.35 -0.22
C SER A 274 -19.15 -4.67 0.01
N PRO A 275 -19.09 -3.63 0.85
CA PRO A 275 -17.83 -2.96 1.17
C PRO A 275 -16.84 -3.91 1.85
N VAL A 276 -15.54 -3.74 1.59
CA VAL A 276 -14.50 -4.57 2.20
C VAL A 276 -14.40 -4.29 3.69
N SER A 277 -14.62 -5.30 4.52
CA SER A 277 -14.37 -5.22 5.96
C SER A 277 -12.91 -5.55 6.27
N VAL A 278 -12.29 -4.75 7.13
CA VAL A 278 -10.98 -5.06 7.71
C VAL A 278 -11.22 -5.98 8.91
N THR A 279 -10.66 -7.19 8.86
CA THR A 279 -10.79 -8.16 9.95
C THR A 279 -9.48 -8.25 10.73
N ALA A 280 -9.55 -8.00 12.03
CA ALA A 280 -8.42 -8.22 12.94
C ALA A 280 -8.69 -9.48 13.77
N THR A 281 -7.83 -10.49 13.64
CA THR A 281 -7.88 -11.70 14.47
C THR A 281 -6.78 -11.62 15.52
N VAL A 282 -7.17 -11.63 16.78
CA VAL A 282 -6.24 -11.60 17.92
C VAL A 282 -5.97 -13.03 18.36
N THR A 283 -4.80 -13.55 18.01
CA THR A 283 -4.32 -14.86 18.44
C THR A 283 -3.05 -14.63 19.22
N ARG A 284 -3.11 -14.75 20.55
CA ARG A 284 -1.94 -14.60 21.43
C ARG A 284 -1.33 -15.97 21.67
N SER A 285 -0.37 -16.36 20.84
CA SER A 285 0.42 -17.57 21.01
C SER A 285 1.89 -17.23 20.92
N CYS A 286 2.58 -17.31 22.06
CA CYS A 286 4.02 -17.16 22.14
C CYS A 286 4.64 -18.55 22.27
N VAL A 287 5.57 -18.87 21.37
CA VAL A 287 6.36 -20.09 21.46
C VAL A 287 7.81 -19.71 21.77
N THR A 288 8.36 -20.32 22.82
CA THR A 288 9.79 -20.25 23.13
C THR A 288 10.57 -21.08 22.13
N HIS A 289 11.19 -20.44 21.15
CA HIS A 289 12.15 -21.10 20.27
C HIS A 289 13.49 -21.27 20.99
N ASN A 290 13.93 -20.25 21.73
CA ASN A 290 15.11 -20.33 22.57
C ASN A 290 14.94 -19.43 23.80
N VAL A 291 14.89 -20.04 25.00
CA VAL A 291 14.53 -19.37 26.29
C VAL A 291 15.35 -18.11 26.57
N TYR A 292 16.58 -18.03 26.04
CA TYR A 292 17.49 -16.91 26.26
C TYR A 292 17.56 -15.90 25.11
N TYR A 293 17.05 -16.21 23.92
CA TYR A 293 17.31 -15.43 22.72
C TYR A 293 16.05 -14.93 22.01
N ASP A 294 14.98 -15.72 21.96
CA ASP A 294 13.77 -15.33 21.22
C ASP A 294 12.48 -15.98 21.71
N PHE A 295 11.44 -15.15 21.74
CA PHE A 295 10.04 -15.54 21.84
C PHE A 295 9.36 -15.14 20.54
N VAL A 296 8.82 -16.11 19.80
CA VAL A 296 8.01 -15.81 18.62
C VAL A 296 6.56 -15.75 19.09
N CYS A 297 6.04 -14.53 19.16
CA CYS A 297 4.65 -14.27 19.53
C CYS A 297 3.85 -13.89 18.30
N GLU A 298 2.91 -14.75 17.90
CA GLU A 298 1.77 -14.27 17.13
C GLU A 298 0.83 -13.56 18.12
N SER A 299 0.40 -12.35 17.78
CA SER A 299 -0.48 -11.55 18.65
C SER A 299 -1.73 -11.08 17.92
N VAL A 300 -1.58 -10.42 16.78
CA VAL A 300 -2.68 -9.86 15.99
C VAL A 300 -2.36 -9.94 14.50
N VAL A 301 -3.28 -10.53 13.74
CA VAL A 301 -3.26 -10.47 12.26
C VAL A 301 -4.36 -9.53 11.80
N VAL A 302 -3.99 -8.48 11.05
CA VAL A 302 -4.94 -7.52 10.48
C VAL A 302 -5.01 -7.73 8.97
N ALA A 303 -6.13 -8.26 8.49
CA ALA A 303 -6.38 -8.42 7.06
C ALA A 303 -7.05 -7.15 6.50
N LEU A 304 -6.31 -6.40 5.67
CA LEU A 304 -6.75 -5.14 5.08
C LEU A 304 -7.51 -5.32 3.76
N GLY A 305 -7.55 -6.53 3.18
CA GLY A 305 -8.16 -6.77 1.87
C GLY A 305 -8.64 -8.20 1.69
N SER A 306 -9.43 -8.42 0.63
CA SER A 306 -10.03 -9.71 0.31
C SER A 306 -9.51 -10.27 -1.01
N THR A 307 -8.83 -11.42 -0.95
CA THR A 307 -8.36 -12.17 -2.14
C THR A 307 -9.52 -12.71 -2.96
N HIS A 308 -10.61 -13.12 -2.30
CA HIS A 308 -11.83 -13.57 -2.98
C HIS A 308 -12.46 -12.45 -3.83
N ARG A 309 -12.51 -11.23 -3.29
CA ARG A 309 -13.03 -10.08 -4.04
C ARG A 309 -12.12 -9.72 -5.22
N LEU A 310 -10.80 -9.71 -5.02
CA LEU A 310 -9.84 -9.43 -6.08
C LEU A 310 -9.96 -10.43 -7.24
N THR A 311 -9.98 -11.73 -6.91
CA THR A 311 -10.11 -12.79 -7.91
C THR A 311 -11.45 -12.73 -8.64
N PHE A 312 -12.55 -12.45 -7.95
CA PHE A 312 -13.86 -12.23 -8.56
C PHE A 312 -13.86 -11.06 -9.56
N LEU A 313 -13.33 -9.90 -9.17
CA LEU A 313 -13.30 -8.72 -10.05
C LEU A 313 -12.37 -8.93 -11.25
N CYS A 314 -11.20 -9.54 -11.05
CA CYS A 314 -10.32 -9.94 -12.15
C CYS A 314 -10.99 -10.92 -13.12
N ALA A 315 -11.72 -11.91 -12.59
CA ALA A 315 -12.46 -12.87 -13.40
C ALA A 315 -13.58 -12.19 -14.20
N LEU A 316 -14.30 -11.25 -13.59
CA LEU A 316 -15.33 -10.45 -14.24
C LEU A 316 -14.77 -9.64 -15.43
N GLU A 317 -13.66 -8.92 -15.22
CA GLU A 317 -12.97 -8.14 -16.26
C GLU A 317 -12.52 -9.03 -17.44
N CYS A 318 -11.92 -10.18 -17.12
CA CYS A 318 -11.40 -11.11 -18.12
C CYS A 318 -12.49 -11.92 -18.86
N ALA A 319 -13.61 -12.25 -18.22
CA ALA A 319 -14.62 -13.16 -18.79
C ALA A 319 -15.73 -12.44 -19.57
N LEU A 320 -16.16 -11.25 -19.13
CA LEU A 320 -17.35 -10.61 -19.71
C LEU A 320 -17.17 -10.28 -21.20
N VAL A 321 -16.00 -9.77 -21.60
CA VAL A 321 -15.73 -9.38 -22.99
C VAL A 321 -15.68 -10.61 -23.91
N PRO A 322 -14.89 -11.67 -23.63
CA PRO A 322 -14.91 -12.89 -24.45
C PRO A 322 -16.29 -13.55 -24.54
N VAL A 323 -17.05 -13.59 -23.44
CA VAL A 323 -18.39 -14.21 -23.42
C VAL A 323 -19.35 -13.44 -24.32
N LEU A 324 -19.44 -12.11 -24.18
CA LEU A 324 -20.31 -11.30 -25.03
C LEU A 324 -19.89 -11.36 -26.50
N TRP A 325 -18.58 -11.34 -26.75
CA TRP A 325 -18.02 -11.51 -28.09
C TRP A 325 -18.44 -12.85 -28.71
N LEU A 326 -18.32 -13.95 -27.95
CA LEU A 326 -18.69 -15.29 -28.41
C LEU A 326 -20.20 -15.41 -28.68
N LEU A 327 -21.05 -14.87 -27.80
CA LEU A 327 -22.51 -14.88 -27.98
C LEU A 327 -22.93 -14.15 -29.26
N LEU A 328 -22.35 -12.98 -29.52
CA LEU A 328 -22.61 -12.22 -30.75
C LEU A 328 -22.01 -12.89 -31.99
N HIS A 329 -20.89 -13.60 -31.84
CA HIS A 329 -20.30 -14.39 -32.90
C HIS A 329 -21.23 -15.55 -33.30
N LEU A 330 -21.74 -16.29 -32.32
CA LEU A 330 -22.62 -17.45 -32.54
C LEU A 330 -24.04 -17.05 -33.00
N GLY A 331 -24.55 -15.90 -32.57
CA GLY A 331 -25.87 -15.39 -32.97
C GLY A 331 -25.95 -14.89 -34.42
N ARG A 332 -24.83 -14.78 -35.13
CA ARG A 332 -24.78 -14.28 -36.51
C ARG A 332 -25.10 -15.36 -37.53
N ARG A 333 -26.35 -15.36 -38.03
CA ARG A 333 -26.84 -16.29 -39.05
C ARG A 333 -26.64 -15.85 -40.51
N SER A 334 -26.12 -14.64 -40.78
CA SER A 334 -25.84 -14.15 -42.13
C SER A 334 -24.58 -13.29 -42.21
N ARG A 335 -23.64 -13.67 -43.10
CA ARG A 335 -22.43 -12.90 -43.43
C ARG A 335 -22.78 -11.84 -44.47
N ASN A 336 -23.35 -10.71 -44.04
CA ASN A 336 -23.21 -9.50 -44.83
C ASN A 336 -21.76 -9.05 -44.73
N VAL A 337 -21.00 -9.26 -45.82
CA VAL A 337 -19.63 -8.76 -45.96
C VAL A 337 -19.71 -7.25 -46.14
N TYR A 338 -19.71 -6.52 -45.03
CA TYR A 338 -19.52 -5.08 -45.08
C TYR A 338 -18.06 -4.80 -45.50
N THR A 339 -17.89 -3.99 -46.53
CA THR A 339 -16.58 -3.50 -46.95
C THR A 339 -16.03 -2.58 -45.87
N TYR A 340 -15.06 -3.08 -45.11
CA TYR A 340 -14.34 -2.28 -44.13
C TYR A 340 -13.52 -1.23 -44.86
N ARG A 341 -13.77 0.05 -44.55
CA ARG A 341 -12.80 1.09 -44.86
C ARG A 341 -11.58 0.84 -44.00
N VAL A 342 -10.46 0.49 -44.64
CA VAL A 342 -9.17 0.35 -43.98
C VAL A 342 -8.38 1.61 -44.25
N ASP A 343 -7.96 2.29 -43.19
CA ASP A 343 -7.01 3.39 -43.27
C ASP A 343 -5.73 2.94 -42.58
N ALA A 344 -4.66 2.79 -43.37
CA ALA A 344 -3.35 2.34 -42.91
C ALA A 344 -2.69 3.32 -41.92
N ARG A 345 -3.20 4.56 -41.80
CA ARG A 345 -2.73 5.57 -40.84
C ARG A 345 -3.20 5.30 -39.41
N LEU A 346 -4.21 4.45 -39.23
CA LEU A 346 -4.85 4.18 -37.95
C LEU A 346 -4.42 2.82 -37.40
N SER A 347 -4.21 2.74 -36.08
CA SER A 347 -4.02 1.45 -35.39
C SER A 347 -5.31 0.63 -35.45
N ILE A 348 -5.25 -0.69 -35.20
CA ILE A 348 -6.43 -1.57 -35.24
C ILE A 348 -7.58 -1.06 -34.35
N VAL A 349 -7.23 -0.45 -33.21
CA VAL A 349 -8.17 0.19 -32.28
C VAL A 349 -8.78 1.44 -32.92
N GLY A 350 -7.97 2.31 -33.53
CA GLY A 350 -8.46 3.46 -34.30
C GLY A 350 -9.37 3.04 -35.46
N GLN A 351 -9.06 1.96 -36.16
CA GLN A 351 -9.90 1.44 -37.25
C GLN A 351 -11.25 0.93 -36.74
N ALA A 352 -11.24 0.17 -35.64
CA ALA A 352 -12.46 -0.36 -35.03
C ALA A 352 -13.36 0.74 -34.47
N PHE A 353 -12.78 1.77 -33.83
CA PHE A 353 -13.53 2.78 -33.08
C PHE A 353 -13.71 4.12 -33.80
N LEU A 354 -12.96 4.46 -34.85
CA LEU A 354 -13.07 5.77 -35.53
C LEU A 354 -13.56 5.68 -36.99
N LEU A 355 -13.22 4.62 -37.74
CA LEU A 355 -13.56 4.54 -39.17
C LEU A 355 -15.02 4.20 -39.50
N GLN A 356 -15.77 3.64 -38.54
CA GLN A 356 -17.20 3.35 -38.72
C GLN A 356 -18.08 4.61 -38.53
N GLY A 357 -17.49 5.81 -38.44
CA GLY A 357 -18.14 7.04 -37.99
C GLY A 357 -17.89 8.27 -38.90
N PRO A 358 -18.05 9.49 -38.39
CA PRO A 358 -17.81 10.73 -39.12
C PRO A 358 -16.34 10.88 -39.54
N PRO A 359 -16.01 11.84 -40.44
CA PRO A 359 -14.62 12.10 -40.84
C PRO A 359 -13.71 12.37 -39.63
N LEU A 360 -12.42 12.09 -39.82
CA LEU A 360 -11.38 12.25 -38.79
C LEU A 360 -11.27 13.72 -38.33
N ASP A 361 -11.97 14.05 -37.26
CA ASP A 361 -11.89 15.33 -36.57
C ASP A 361 -10.56 15.46 -35.78
N PRO A 362 -10.22 16.64 -35.22
CA PRO A 362 -9.00 16.81 -34.43
C PRO A 362 -8.88 15.81 -33.27
N VAL A 363 -10.01 15.46 -32.63
CA VAL A 363 -10.08 14.49 -31.53
C VAL A 363 -9.67 13.09 -31.99
N ALA A 364 -10.24 12.62 -33.11
CA ALA A 364 -9.93 11.30 -33.68
C ALA A 364 -8.49 11.20 -34.18
N ARG A 365 -7.94 12.29 -34.73
CA ARG A 365 -6.53 12.35 -35.18
C ARG A 365 -5.56 12.28 -34.01
N LEU A 366 -5.71 13.15 -33.02
CA LEU A 366 -4.79 13.22 -31.89
C LEU A 366 -4.87 12.01 -30.97
N SER A 367 -6.09 11.46 -30.73
CA SER A 367 -6.23 10.18 -30.03
C SER A 367 -5.53 9.04 -30.76
N SER A 368 -5.47 9.11 -32.10
CA SER A 368 -4.76 8.15 -32.94
C SER A 368 -3.27 8.44 -33.12
N GLY A 369 -2.69 9.42 -32.41
CA GLY A 369 -1.27 9.78 -32.54
C GLY A 369 -0.92 10.50 -33.85
N LEU A 370 -1.92 11.02 -34.57
CA LEU A 370 -1.73 11.80 -35.79
C LEU A 370 -1.75 13.29 -35.46
N VAL A 371 -0.60 13.95 -35.53
CA VAL A 371 -0.45 15.38 -35.21
C VAL A 371 -0.38 16.19 -36.51
N ALA A 372 -1.24 17.21 -36.64
CA ALA A 372 -1.19 18.10 -37.79
C ALA A 372 -0.02 19.08 -37.68
N LEU A 373 0.87 19.08 -38.67
CA LEU A 373 1.95 20.05 -38.79
C LEU A 373 1.48 21.28 -39.56
N TRP A 374 2.17 22.40 -39.32
CA TRP A 374 1.89 23.71 -39.93
C TRP A 374 1.84 23.69 -41.47
N ARG A 375 2.60 22.79 -42.11
CA ARG A 375 2.67 22.65 -43.58
C ARG A 375 2.02 21.36 -44.05
N GLN A 376 0.69 21.36 -44.27
CA GLN A 376 -0.09 20.31 -44.97
C GLN A 376 0.35 18.85 -44.73
N GLY A 377 0.89 18.54 -43.55
CA GLY A 377 1.54 17.27 -43.25
C GLY A 377 0.97 16.73 -41.96
N LEU A 378 0.75 15.42 -41.91
CA LEU A 378 0.36 14.72 -40.69
C LEU A 378 1.59 13.95 -40.20
N LEU A 379 2.01 14.20 -38.96
CA LEU A 379 3.00 13.38 -38.29
C LEU A 379 2.29 12.20 -37.63
N ASP A 380 2.59 10.99 -38.09
CA ASP A 380 2.28 9.77 -37.34
C ASP A 380 3.37 9.56 -36.28
N LEU A 381 3.04 9.92 -35.04
CA LEU A 381 3.96 9.82 -33.91
C LEU A 381 4.29 8.37 -33.56
N LYS A 382 3.40 7.42 -33.88
CA LYS A 382 3.60 5.99 -33.55
C LYS A 382 4.68 5.38 -34.43
N LEU A 383 4.66 5.73 -35.72
CA LEU A 383 5.61 5.23 -36.71
C LEU A 383 6.76 6.20 -36.97
N TRP A 384 6.75 7.39 -36.35
CA TRP A 384 7.68 8.49 -36.62
C TRP A 384 7.76 8.82 -38.12
N ARG A 385 6.59 8.96 -38.77
CA ARG A 385 6.48 9.20 -40.22
C ARG A 385 5.73 10.49 -40.54
N LEU A 386 6.27 11.25 -41.48
CA LEU A 386 5.59 12.40 -42.08
C LEU A 386 4.72 11.91 -43.25
N LEU A 387 3.43 12.22 -43.19
CA LEU A 387 2.44 11.92 -44.21
C LEU A 387 2.07 13.22 -44.93
N ASP A 388 2.35 13.30 -46.22
CA ASP A 388 1.93 14.44 -47.03
C ASP A 388 0.43 14.37 -47.31
N THR A 389 -0.30 15.46 -47.01
CA THR A 389 -1.75 15.55 -47.28
C THR A 389 -2.08 16.19 -48.62
N SER A 390 -1.12 16.24 -49.55
CA SER A 390 -1.40 16.69 -50.92
C SER A 390 -2.59 15.91 -51.50
N PRO A 391 -3.51 16.56 -52.25
CA PRO A 391 -4.66 15.88 -52.82
C PRO A 391 -4.18 15.02 -53.99
N THR A 392 -3.61 13.86 -53.70
CA THR A 392 -3.50 12.79 -54.69
C THR A 392 -4.87 12.13 -54.76
N THR A 393 -5.75 12.72 -55.58
CA THR A 393 -6.95 12.09 -56.17
C THR A 393 -6.57 10.93 -57.10
N SER A 394 -5.71 10.03 -56.64
CA SER A 394 -5.19 8.92 -57.44
C SER A 394 -4.65 7.76 -56.60
N LEU A 395 -5.35 7.32 -55.56
CA LEU A 395 -5.09 6.00 -54.94
C LEU A 395 -6.36 5.30 -54.38
N VAL A 396 -7.54 5.68 -54.87
CA VAL A 396 -8.72 4.81 -54.76
C VAL A 396 -9.14 4.46 -56.18
N MET A 397 -8.48 3.46 -56.77
CA MET A 397 -9.26 2.57 -57.62
C MET A 397 -10.33 1.95 -56.71
N PRO A 398 -11.60 1.91 -57.13
CA PRO A 398 -12.53 0.99 -56.48
C PRO A 398 -11.87 -0.38 -56.54
N MET A 399 -11.79 -1.07 -55.41
CA MET A 399 -11.23 -2.42 -55.35
C MET A 399 -12.14 -3.32 -56.20
N SER A 400 -11.88 -3.37 -57.51
CA SER A 400 -12.37 -4.43 -58.36
C SER A 400 -11.75 -5.71 -57.82
N SER A 401 -12.55 -6.76 -57.77
CA SER A 401 -12.23 -8.09 -57.24
C SER A 401 -11.13 -8.83 -58.02
N SER A 402 -10.29 -8.14 -58.79
CA SER A 402 -9.04 -8.69 -59.28
C SER A 402 -7.92 -8.30 -58.32
N VAL A 403 -7.67 -9.16 -57.34
CA VAL A 403 -6.39 -9.16 -56.61
C VAL A 403 -5.30 -9.50 -57.63
N ALA A 404 -4.81 -8.49 -58.35
CA ALA A 404 -3.49 -8.55 -58.92
C ALA A 404 -2.55 -8.62 -57.72
N ARG A 405 -2.23 -9.85 -57.29
CA ARG A 405 -1.10 -10.07 -56.39
C ARG A 405 0.07 -9.40 -57.10
N PRO A 406 0.69 -8.35 -56.56
CA PRO A 406 1.97 -7.95 -57.12
C PRO A 406 2.83 -9.20 -56.96
N MET A 407 3.21 -9.83 -58.07
CA MET A 407 4.30 -10.78 -58.06
C MET A 407 5.51 -9.95 -57.67
N ILE A 408 5.77 -9.85 -56.36
CA ILE A 408 6.97 -9.28 -55.79
C ILE A 408 8.07 -10.30 -56.09
N GLN A 409 8.47 -10.34 -57.36
CA GLN A 409 9.44 -11.27 -57.91
C GLN A 409 10.78 -10.54 -57.95
N GLY A 410 11.35 -10.35 -56.76
CA GLY A 410 12.65 -9.70 -56.58
C GLY A 410 13.24 -10.05 -55.22
N TRP A 411 14.57 -10.18 -55.16
CA TRP A 411 15.29 -10.49 -53.93
C TRP A 411 15.27 -9.33 -52.92
N GLY A 412 15.23 -8.08 -53.40
CA GLY A 412 15.23 -6.88 -52.55
C GLY A 412 14.08 -6.83 -51.54
N PRO A 413 12.80 -6.94 -51.97
CA PRO A 413 11.67 -6.95 -51.04
C PRO A 413 11.69 -8.13 -50.06
N ARG A 414 12.14 -9.31 -50.50
CA ARG A 414 12.29 -10.49 -49.63
C ARG A 414 13.37 -10.25 -48.56
N MET A 415 14.47 -9.60 -48.93
CA MET A 415 15.53 -9.20 -48.01
C MET A 415 15.06 -8.16 -47.00
N TRP A 416 14.25 -7.18 -47.40
CA TRP A 416 13.64 -6.21 -46.47
C TRP A 416 12.65 -6.86 -45.49
N VAL A 417 11.87 -7.85 -45.95
CA VAL A 417 11.01 -8.65 -45.05
C VAL A 417 11.85 -9.49 -44.08
N ALA A 418 12.94 -10.10 -44.56
CA ALA A 418 13.86 -10.86 -43.70
C ALA A 418 14.56 -9.97 -42.66
N LEU A 419 15.03 -8.79 -43.06
CA LEU A 419 15.63 -7.81 -42.14
C LEU A 419 14.61 -7.29 -41.13
N GLY A 420 13.38 -6.99 -41.57
CA GLY A 420 12.30 -6.56 -40.69
C GLY A 420 11.89 -7.64 -39.67
N THR A 421 11.79 -8.89 -40.11
CA THR A 421 11.50 -10.02 -39.20
C THR A 421 12.64 -10.29 -38.22
N MET A 422 13.89 -10.20 -38.67
CA MET A 422 15.07 -10.29 -37.79
C MET A 422 15.11 -9.15 -36.77
N TYR A 423 14.77 -7.92 -37.18
CA TYR A 423 14.65 -6.78 -36.27
C TYR A 423 13.59 -7.02 -35.19
N VAL A 424 12.40 -7.51 -35.57
CA VAL A 424 11.34 -7.87 -34.61
C VAL A 424 11.82 -8.96 -33.64
N GLY A 425 12.49 -10.00 -34.15
CA GLY A 425 13.07 -11.05 -33.32
C GLY A 425 14.11 -10.53 -32.34
N ALA A 426 15.03 -9.69 -32.80
CA ALA A 426 16.05 -9.06 -31.97
C ALA A 426 15.44 -8.13 -30.92
N ALA A 427 14.39 -7.38 -31.26
CA ALA A 427 13.67 -6.52 -30.32
C ALA A 427 13.00 -7.35 -29.20
N ILE A 428 12.31 -8.45 -29.56
CA ILE A 428 11.70 -9.37 -28.58
C ILE A 428 12.79 -9.99 -27.68
N TYR A 429 13.87 -10.49 -28.27
CA TYR A 429 14.99 -11.08 -27.52
C TYR A 429 15.64 -10.06 -26.57
N SER A 430 15.85 -8.83 -27.04
CA SER A 430 16.39 -7.73 -26.22
C SER A 430 15.48 -7.41 -25.04
N SER A 431 14.16 -7.33 -25.26
CA SER A 431 13.18 -7.10 -24.18
C SER A 431 13.18 -8.23 -23.14
N ILE A 432 13.22 -9.50 -23.57
CA ILE A 432 13.28 -10.65 -22.65
C ILE A 432 14.61 -10.67 -21.88
N SER A 433 15.73 -10.42 -22.57
CA SER A 433 17.06 -10.38 -21.96
C SER A 433 17.17 -9.25 -20.94
N TYR A 434 16.59 -8.09 -21.23
CA TYR A 434 16.51 -6.97 -20.29
C TYR A 434 15.75 -7.35 -19.01
N LEU A 435 14.63 -8.07 -19.12
CA LEU A 435 13.89 -8.56 -17.94
C LEU A 435 14.73 -9.54 -17.13
N GLY A 436 15.52 -10.41 -17.77
CA GLY A 436 16.46 -11.29 -17.08
C GLY A 436 17.54 -10.54 -16.31
N LEU A 437 18.07 -9.44 -16.88
CA LEU A 437 19.03 -8.57 -16.20
C LEU A 437 18.40 -7.76 -15.06
N ALA A 438 17.13 -7.36 -15.21
CA ALA A 438 16.40 -6.60 -14.20
C ALA A 438 15.88 -7.47 -13.05
N GLN A 439 15.66 -8.77 -13.26
CA GLN A 439 15.07 -9.67 -12.26
C GLN A 439 15.76 -9.58 -10.89
N PRO A 440 17.11 -9.70 -10.74
CA PRO A 440 17.76 -9.70 -9.43
C PRO A 440 17.55 -8.39 -8.65
N LEU A 441 17.38 -7.27 -9.37
CA LEU A 441 17.12 -5.95 -8.80
C LEU A 441 15.67 -5.80 -8.33
N LEU A 442 14.72 -6.55 -8.89
CA LEU A 442 13.29 -6.41 -8.62
C LEU A 442 12.74 -7.43 -7.61
N VAL A 443 13.59 -8.31 -7.05
CA VAL A 443 13.17 -9.31 -6.05
C VAL A 443 12.88 -8.66 -4.67
N ASN A 444 13.42 -7.48 -4.41
CA ASN A 444 13.24 -6.78 -3.14
C ASN A 444 13.00 -5.28 -3.33
N ASP A 445 12.38 -4.66 -2.33
CA ASP A 445 12.08 -3.24 -2.31
C ASP A 445 13.32 -2.34 -2.16
N LEU A 446 14.52 -2.88 -1.98
CA LEU A 446 15.75 -2.09 -1.83
C LEU A 446 16.44 -1.83 -3.17
N ILE A 447 16.05 -2.53 -4.24
CA ILE A 447 16.75 -2.53 -5.54
C ILE A 447 18.21 -2.99 -5.36
N TRP A 448 18.41 -3.93 -4.42
CA TRP A 448 19.73 -4.48 -4.11
C TRP A 448 19.77 -5.94 -4.59
N PRO A 449 20.58 -6.28 -5.61
CA PRO A 449 20.71 -7.66 -6.08
C PRO A 449 21.03 -8.63 -4.94
N ASP A 450 20.36 -9.77 -4.93
CA ASP A 450 20.60 -10.87 -3.98
C ASP A 450 20.42 -10.49 -2.50
N PHE A 451 19.73 -9.38 -2.21
CA PHE A 451 19.42 -8.99 -0.84
C PHE A 451 18.46 -9.99 -0.19
N ASN A 452 18.94 -10.63 0.87
CA ASN A 452 18.23 -11.66 1.62
C ASN A 452 18.07 -11.24 3.08
N MET A 453 16.90 -11.51 3.67
CA MET A 453 16.63 -11.32 5.10
C MET A 453 17.53 -12.15 6.03
N THR A 454 17.92 -13.36 5.62
CA THR A 454 18.78 -14.24 6.45
C THR A 454 20.28 -13.98 6.26
N GLY A 455 20.65 -13.26 5.21
CA GLY A 455 22.06 -12.99 4.88
C GLY A 455 22.41 -11.51 4.97
N SER A 456 22.11 -10.78 3.90
CA SER A 456 22.43 -9.35 3.76
C SER A 456 21.82 -8.50 4.87
N HIS A 457 20.55 -8.73 5.22
CA HIS A 457 19.89 -7.99 6.29
C HIS A 457 20.47 -8.33 7.66
N LEU A 458 20.74 -9.61 7.94
CA LEU A 458 21.34 -10.05 9.19
C LEU A 458 22.75 -9.47 9.38
N PHE A 459 23.57 -9.51 8.32
CA PHE A 459 24.89 -8.90 8.30
C PHE A 459 24.82 -7.41 8.68
N LEU A 460 23.92 -6.65 8.04
CA LEU A 460 23.74 -5.22 8.34
C LEU A 460 23.26 -5.02 9.78
N ALA A 461 22.30 -5.82 10.25
CA ALA A 461 21.77 -5.70 11.60
C ALA A 461 22.84 -5.93 12.67
N ASN A 462 23.63 -7.01 12.54
CA ASN A 462 24.73 -7.31 13.47
C ASN A 462 25.82 -6.23 13.41
N TRP A 463 26.19 -5.80 12.21
CA TRP A 463 27.17 -4.74 12.00
C TRP A 463 26.76 -3.43 12.68
N PHE A 464 25.52 -2.98 12.48
CA PHE A 464 24.99 -1.77 13.12
C PHE A 464 24.88 -1.91 14.64
N ASN A 465 24.46 -3.07 15.15
CA ASN A 465 24.39 -3.33 16.59
C ASN A 465 25.77 -3.23 17.25
N GLU A 466 26.80 -3.84 16.64
CA GLU A 466 28.17 -3.79 17.14
C GLU A 466 28.70 -2.35 17.18
N HIS A 467 28.49 -1.57 16.11
CA HIS A 467 28.94 -0.18 16.07
C HIS A 467 28.17 0.72 17.03
N SER A 468 26.87 0.46 17.21
CA SER A 468 26.06 1.15 18.21
C SER A 468 26.58 0.88 19.63
N TYR A 469 27.10 -0.31 19.92
CA TYR A 469 27.71 -0.63 21.20
C TYR A 469 29.05 0.11 21.42
N LEU A 470 29.85 0.22 20.35
CA LEU A 470 31.14 0.91 20.34
C LEU A 470 31.02 2.45 20.44
N GLY A 471 29.81 3.00 20.27
CA GLY A 471 29.52 4.41 20.47
C GLY A 471 29.93 5.32 19.30
N GLU A 472 30.12 4.74 18.11
CA GLU A 472 30.45 5.52 16.91
C GLU A 472 29.21 6.22 16.34
N SER A 473 29.28 7.55 16.19
CA SER A 473 28.10 8.38 15.89
C SER A 473 27.74 8.44 14.40
N ALA A 474 28.62 7.99 13.51
CA ALA A 474 28.39 8.00 12.06
C ALA A 474 29.22 6.91 11.38
N THR A 475 28.60 5.75 11.15
CA THR A 475 29.21 4.65 10.42
C THR A 475 28.76 4.65 8.97
N LYS A 476 29.74 4.58 8.05
CA LYS A 476 29.47 4.50 6.62
C LYS A 476 29.88 3.12 6.13
N LEU A 477 28.97 2.42 5.46
CA LEU A 477 29.31 1.23 4.69
C LEU A 477 30.26 1.67 3.57
N THR A 478 31.52 1.27 3.67
CA THR A 478 32.54 1.49 2.64
C THR A 478 33.08 0.14 2.18
N ASP A 479 33.68 0.07 0.99
CA ASP A 479 34.29 -1.17 0.46
C ASP A 479 35.59 -1.59 1.21
N GLY A 480 35.77 -1.13 2.45
CA GLY A 480 36.92 -1.45 3.27
C GLY A 480 36.78 -2.81 3.94
N TYR A 481 37.91 -3.48 4.14
CA TYR A 481 37.99 -4.77 4.84
C TYR A 481 37.43 -4.75 6.26
N HIS A 482 37.32 -3.56 6.89
CA HIS A 482 36.74 -3.41 8.21
C HIS A 482 35.29 -3.85 8.24
N VAL A 483 34.52 -3.66 7.16
CA VAL A 483 33.10 -4.04 7.05
C VAL A 483 32.90 -5.56 6.98
N ASN A 484 33.95 -6.36 6.77
CA ASN A 484 33.80 -7.80 6.70
C ASN A 484 33.49 -8.39 8.08
N ALA A 485 32.34 -9.07 8.20
CA ALA A 485 32.01 -9.86 9.38
C ALA A 485 32.31 -11.36 9.14
N LEU A 486 32.85 -12.02 10.15
CA LEU A 486 33.04 -13.47 10.15
C LEU A 486 31.71 -14.13 10.58
N GLY A 487 31.08 -14.91 9.70
CA GLY A 487 29.84 -15.59 10.03
C GLY A 487 29.23 -16.36 8.85
N GLN A 488 28.30 -17.26 9.15
CA GLN A 488 27.47 -17.93 8.14
C GLN A 488 26.19 -17.11 7.94
N PHE A 489 26.12 -16.41 6.81
CA PHE A 489 24.99 -15.55 6.43
C PHE A 489 23.98 -16.28 5.51
N ASN A 490 23.80 -17.59 5.71
CA ASN A 490 22.88 -18.43 4.93
C ASN A 490 21.97 -19.32 5.80
N LEU A 491 21.79 -18.97 7.08
CA LEU A 491 21.02 -19.77 8.02
C LEU A 491 19.50 -19.65 7.77
N SER A 492 18.73 -20.67 8.17
CA SER A 492 17.27 -20.67 8.05
C SER A 492 16.57 -19.87 9.16
N HIS A 493 17.26 -19.65 10.28
CA HIS A 493 16.79 -18.86 11.42
C HIS A 493 17.68 -17.63 11.58
N VAL A 494 17.07 -16.47 11.78
CA VAL A 494 17.75 -15.18 11.86
C VAL A 494 17.72 -14.72 13.31
N SER A 495 18.88 -14.70 13.96
CA SER A 495 19.06 -14.07 15.27
C SER A 495 20.03 -12.93 15.12
N VAL A 496 19.62 -11.73 15.52
CA VAL A 496 20.52 -10.59 15.60
C VAL A 496 21.28 -10.70 16.91
N ASP A 497 22.61 -10.68 16.85
CA ASP A 497 23.44 -10.75 18.05
C ASP A 497 23.45 -9.39 18.77
N PHE A 498 23.23 -9.45 20.08
CA PHE A 498 23.36 -8.32 20.98
C PHE A 498 24.41 -8.65 22.04
N SER A 499 25.22 -7.66 22.42
CA SER A 499 26.10 -7.83 23.57
C SER A 499 25.24 -8.02 24.83
N ILE A 500 25.54 -9.05 25.63
CA ILE A 500 24.81 -9.37 26.87
C ILE A 500 24.75 -8.16 27.82
N GLN A 501 25.77 -7.30 27.77
CA GLN A 501 25.85 -6.09 28.58
C GLN A 501 25.05 -4.91 28.00
N GLN A 502 24.58 -5.00 26.76
CA GLN A 502 23.90 -3.89 26.08
C GLN A 502 22.50 -3.65 26.65
N GLY A 503 21.74 -4.71 26.96
CA GLY A 503 20.43 -4.58 27.62
C GLY A 503 20.56 -3.89 28.97
N ALA A 504 21.49 -4.37 29.81
CA ALA A 504 21.79 -3.74 31.11
C ALA A 504 22.30 -2.30 30.94
N ARG A 505 23.22 -2.05 30.00
CA ARG A 505 23.75 -0.71 29.74
C ARG A 505 22.65 0.24 29.30
N ILE A 506 21.76 -0.14 28.38
CA ILE A 506 20.61 0.67 27.96
C ILE A 506 19.68 0.96 29.14
N GLN A 507 19.42 -0.06 29.98
CA GLN A 507 18.54 0.06 31.14
C GLN A 507 19.11 0.97 32.25
N TYR A 508 20.44 1.06 32.37
CA TYR A 508 21.13 1.89 33.37
C TYR A 508 21.72 3.19 32.82
N THR A 509 21.78 3.37 31.49
CA THR A 509 22.17 4.65 30.90
C THR A 509 20.98 5.59 30.98
N THR A 510 21.06 6.58 31.88
CA THR A 510 20.24 7.77 31.77
C THR A 510 20.46 8.36 30.38
N LEU A 511 19.37 8.53 29.62
CA LEU A 511 19.35 9.12 28.29
C LEU A 511 19.75 10.60 28.42
N THR A 512 21.05 10.86 28.51
CA THR A 512 21.59 12.17 28.89
C THR A 512 21.69 13.15 27.72
N ALA A 513 21.54 12.69 26.47
CA ALA A 513 21.43 13.57 25.31
C ALA A 513 20.78 12.87 24.10
N ILE A 514 19.68 13.41 23.62
CA ILE A 514 19.25 13.26 22.22
C ILE A 514 19.97 14.37 21.44
N VAL A 515 21.09 14.06 20.80
CA VAL A 515 21.73 14.99 19.86
C VAL A 515 20.93 14.96 18.56
N LEU A 516 20.00 15.90 18.41
CA LEU A 516 19.41 16.22 17.11
C LEU A 516 20.50 16.83 16.23
N LEU A 517 21.09 16.04 15.34
CA LEU A 517 21.93 16.57 14.28
C LEU A 517 21.05 17.33 13.27
N PRO A 518 21.42 18.56 12.87
CA PRO A 518 20.73 19.27 11.80
C PRO A 518 20.97 18.51 10.49
N ARG A 519 19.87 18.25 9.76
CA ARG A 519 19.90 17.66 8.41
C ARG A 519 20.75 18.54 7.47
N PHE A 520 21.62 17.89 6.70
CA PHE A 520 22.05 18.39 5.38
C PHE A 520 21.24 17.69 4.30
#